data_AF-J9E356-F1
#
_entry.id   AF-J9E356-F1
#
_cell.length_a   1.000
_cell.length_b   1.000
_cell.length_c   1.000
_cell.angle_alpha   90.00
_cell.angle_beta   90.00
_cell.angle_gamma   90.00
#
_symmetry.space_group_name_H-M   'P 1'
#
loop_
_entity.id
_entity.type
_entity.pdbx_description
1 polymer ?
#
loop_
_entity_poly.entity_id
_entity_poly.type
_entity_poly.pdbx_seq_one_letter_code
_entity_poly.pdbx_strand_id
1 'polypeptide(L)'
;METLIAQYERIQTIKPSKAKAFIGMLPVNHHKNRYSDVYCLDSSRVILCRGVGDYIHANYVRHKVLQNDFILTQGPLPNTVNDFWEMVWQERSGLIFMLCKYIDHT
;
A
#
# COMPACT_ATOMS: atom_id res chain seq x y z
N MET A 1 -16.58 26.25 -15.25
CA MET A 1 -16.50 24.82 -14.92
C MET A 1 -15.08 24.38 -15.21
N GLU A 2 -14.41 23.71 -14.28
CA GLU A 2 -13.02 23.28 -14.50
C GLU A 2 -12.98 22.09 -15.48
N THR A 3 -11.97 22.04 -16.34
CA THR A 3 -11.79 20.94 -17.31
C THR A 3 -11.20 19.70 -16.62
N LEU A 4 -11.41 18.52 -17.22
CA LEU A 4 -10.80 17.27 -16.74
C LEU A 4 -9.27 17.35 -16.68
N ILE A 5 -8.65 18.06 -17.64
CA ILE A 5 -7.19 18.26 -17.69
C ILE A 5 -6.72 19.04 -16.46
N ALA A 6 -7.37 20.17 -16.16
CA ALA A 6 -7.01 20.99 -15.00
C ALA A 6 -7.22 20.24 -13.67
N GLN A 7 -8.26 19.40 -13.57
CA GLN A 7 -8.48 18.53 -12.41
C GLN A 7 -7.36 17.49 -12.24
N TYR A 8 -6.93 16.85 -13.33
CA TYR A 8 -5.82 15.90 -13.32
C TYR A 8 -4.51 16.57 -12.90
N GLU A 9 -4.18 17.72 -13.50
CA GLU A 9 -2.97 18.48 -13.19
C GLU A 9 -2.91 18.89 -11.72
N ARG A 10 -4.05 19.29 -11.13
CA ARG A 10 -4.11 19.57 -9.69
C ARG A 10 -3.74 18.36 -8.84
N ILE A 11 -4.25 17.17 -9.15
CA ILE A 11 -3.93 15.95 -8.39
C ILE A 11 -2.43 15.64 -8.45
N GLN A 12 -1.79 15.90 -9.59
CA GLN A 12 -0.33 15.71 -9.74
C GLN A 12 0.51 16.60 -8.81
N THR A 13 -0.04 17.73 -8.32
CA THR A 13 0.65 18.58 -7.35
C THR A 13 0.74 17.96 -5.95
N ILE A 14 -0.09 16.97 -5.65
CA ILE A 14 -0.14 16.31 -4.35
C ILE A 14 0.97 15.26 -4.29
N LYS A 15 2.14 15.66 -3.77
CA LYS A 15 3.26 14.74 -3.56
C LYS A 15 3.30 14.26 -2.11
N PRO A 16 3.30 12.95 -1.85
CA PRO A 16 3.48 12.45 -0.50
C PRO A 16 4.88 12.81 0.01
N SER A 17 4.95 13.33 1.23
CA SER A 17 6.21 13.70 1.87
C SER A 17 6.93 12.45 2.35
N LYS A 18 8.24 12.35 2.08
CA LYS A 18 9.10 11.28 2.62
C LYS A 18 9.05 11.19 4.14
N ALA A 19 8.86 12.32 4.83
CA ALA A 19 8.73 12.36 6.28
C ALA A 19 7.48 11.64 6.82
N LYS A 20 6.47 11.41 5.97
CA LYS A 20 5.24 10.67 6.32
C LYS A 20 5.31 9.18 5.97
N ALA A 21 6.44 8.70 5.44
CA ALA A 21 6.65 7.33 4.99
C ALA A 21 7.97 6.77 5.52
N PHE A 22 8.39 7.23 6.69
CA PHE A 22 9.69 6.94 7.28
C PHE A 22 9.91 5.43 7.47
N ILE A 23 8.92 4.69 7.96
CA ILE A 23 9.07 3.26 8.30
C ILE A 23 9.36 2.43 7.05
N GLY A 24 8.60 2.67 5.97
CA GLY A 24 8.84 1.98 4.69
C GLY A 24 10.16 2.38 4.01
N MET A 25 10.71 3.53 4.38
CA MET A 25 11.98 4.07 3.88
C MET A 25 13.20 3.69 4.73
N LEU A 26 13.03 2.91 5.81
CA LEU A 26 14.17 2.35 6.54
C LEU A 26 14.91 1.32 5.68
N PRO A 27 16.26 1.27 5.68
CA PRO A 27 17.03 0.32 4.86
C PRO A 27 16.61 -1.15 5.06
N VAL A 28 16.26 -1.52 6.29
CA VAL A 28 15.76 -2.87 6.62
C VAL A 28 14.47 -3.23 5.89
N ASN A 29 13.65 -2.25 5.49
CA ASN A 29 12.36 -2.46 4.84
C ASN A 29 12.39 -2.26 3.32
N HIS A 30 13.48 -1.72 2.75
CA HIS A 30 13.55 -1.42 1.30
C HIS A 30 13.27 -2.63 0.42
N HIS A 31 13.81 -3.79 0.79
CA HIS A 31 13.62 -5.04 0.06
C HIS A 31 12.19 -5.59 0.12
N LYS A 32 11.30 -5.00 0.93
CA LYS A 32 9.88 -5.34 1.01
C LYS A 32 9.01 -4.43 0.12
N ASN A 33 9.59 -3.42 -0.53
CA ASN A 33 8.89 -2.49 -1.41
C ASN A 33 9.12 -2.87 -2.88
N ARG A 34 8.04 -2.99 -3.66
CA ARG A 34 8.15 -3.28 -5.10
C ARG A 34 8.71 -2.10 -5.90
N TYR A 35 8.34 -0.88 -5.51
CA TYR A 35 8.73 0.36 -6.17
C TYR A 35 9.24 1.36 -5.13
N SER A 36 10.40 1.96 -5.39
CA SER A 36 11.03 2.92 -4.46
C SER A 36 10.34 4.29 -4.42
N ASP A 37 9.58 4.61 -5.46
CA ASP A 37 8.87 5.87 -5.64
C ASP A 37 7.39 5.82 -5.20
N VAL A 38 6.90 4.64 -4.79
CA VAL A 38 5.58 4.46 -4.19
C VAL A 38 5.70 4.36 -2.67
N TYR A 39 5.23 5.38 -1.96
CA TYR A 39 5.40 5.48 -0.52
C TYR A 39 4.28 4.78 0.27
N CYS A 40 4.67 4.00 1.28
CA CYS A 40 3.78 3.47 2.32
C CYS A 40 3.67 4.50 3.44
N LEU A 41 2.48 5.04 3.69
CA LEU A 41 2.29 6.13 4.65
C LEU A 41 2.28 5.61 6.09
N ASP A 42 3.11 6.15 6.98
CA ASP A 42 3.23 5.70 8.36
C ASP A 42 1.92 5.82 9.14
N SER A 43 1.15 6.89 8.87
CA SER A 43 -0.08 7.22 9.60
C SER A 43 -1.21 6.22 9.39
N SER A 44 -1.16 5.44 8.32
CA SER A 44 -2.22 4.48 7.98
C SER A 44 -1.67 3.13 7.55
N ARG A 45 -0.38 2.85 7.77
CA ARG A 45 0.18 1.55 7.39
C ARG A 45 -0.47 0.45 8.22
N VAL A 46 -0.57 -0.73 7.64
CA VAL A 46 -0.88 -1.93 8.42
C VAL A 46 0.36 -2.32 9.21
N ILE A 47 0.17 -2.65 10.49
CA ILE A 47 1.24 -3.07 11.41
C ILE A 47 1.04 -4.56 11.66
N LEU A 48 2.01 -5.38 11.27
CA LEU A 48 2.00 -6.83 11.53
C LEU A 48 2.33 -7.14 13.00
N CYS A 49 1.69 -8.14 13.58
CA CYS A 49 1.77 -8.43 15.02
C CYS A 49 2.51 -9.72 15.39
N ARG A 50 2.82 -10.62 14.45
CA ARG A 50 3.30 -11.98 14.73
C ARG A 50 4.64 -12.32 14.08
N GLY A 51 5.04 -11.60 13.03
CA GLY A 51 6.29 -11.81 12.31
C GLY A 51 7.55 -11.27 13.02
N VAL A 52 8.69 -11.43 12.34
CA VAL A 52 10.02 -10.93 12.76
C VAL A 52 10.10 -9.39 12.67
N GLY A 53 9.16 -8.75 11.98
CA GLY A 53 9.02 -7.31 11.91
C GLY A 53 7.57 -6.92 11.68
N ASP A 54 7.29 -5.63 11.78
CA ASP A 54 5.92 -5.08 11.76
C ASP A 54 5.54 -4.46 10.41
N TYR A 55 6.45 -4.48 9.43
CA TYR A 55 6.30 -3.77 8.17
C TYR A 55 5.85 -4.68 7.03
N ILE A 56 4.76 -4.25 6.39
CA ILE A 56 4.30 -4.63 5.06
C ILE A 56 3.92 -3.34 4.30
N HIS A 57 4.13 -3.32 2.98
CA HIS A 57 3.71 -2.19 2.13
C HIS A 57 2.19 -2.24 1.88
N ALA A 58 1.43 -1.84 2.89
CA ALA A 58 -0.02 -1.82 2.88
C ALA A 58 -0.55 -0.66 3.73
N ASN A 59 -1.59 0.02 3.26
CA ASN A 59 -2.23 1.13 3.95
C ASN A 59 -3.75 0.92 4.06
N TYR A 60 -4.31 1.24 5.22
CA TYR A 60 -5.76 1.39 5.38
C TYR A 60 -6.25 2.59 4.57
N VAL A 61 -7.33 2.39 3.83
CA VAL A 61 -8.07 3.43 3.12
C VAL A 61 -9.50 3.42 3.65
N ARG A 62 -9.81 4.47 4.41
CA ARG A 62 -11.12 4.71 5.02
C ARG A 62 -11.62 6.06 4.56
N HIS A 63 -12.87 6.12 4.15
CA HIS A 63 -13.51 7.39 3.82
C HIS A 63 -15.02 7.28 4.00
N LYS A 64 -15.66 8.36 4.45
CA LYS A 64 -17.10 8.43 4.73
C LYS A 64 -18.03 8.06 3.55
N VAL A 65 -17.50 8.05 2.32
CA VAL A 65 -18.29 7.67 1.12
C VAL A 65 -18.10 6.22 0.73
N LEU A 66 -17.11 5.54 1.31
CA LEU A 66 -16.88 4.13 1.07
C LEU A 66 -17.81 3.34 2.00
N GLN A 67 -18.46 2.33 1.44
CA GLN A 67 -19.30 1.41 2.22
C GLN A 67 -18.45 0.49 3.10
N ASN A 68 -17.23 0.19 2.65
CA ASN A 68 -16.30 -0.71 3.30
C ASN A 68 -14.96 0.00 3.53
N ASP A 69 -14.25 -0.43 4.57
CA ASP A 69 -12.84 -0.13 4.74
C ASP A 69 -12.01 -1.02 3.80
N PHE A 70 -11.01 -0.43 3.16
CA PHE A 70 -10.11 -1.16 2.27
C PHE A 70 -8.69 -1.16 2.82
N ILE A 71 -7.93 -2.18 2.44
CA ILE A 71 -6.48 -2.18 2.52
C ILE A 71 -5.97 -2.14 1.08
N LEU A 72 -5.23 -1.09 0.75
CA LEU A 72 -4.50 -1.04 -0.52
C LEU A 72 -3.06 -1.51 -0.25
N THR A 73 -2.60 -2.46 -1.04
CA THR A 73 -1.27 -3.06 -0.90
C THR A 73 -0.70 -3.40 -2.28
N GLN A 74 0.62 -3.47 -2.37
CA GLN A 74 1.30 -3.94 -3.57
C GLN A 74 1.00 -5.43 -3.85
N GLY A 75 1.19 -5.88 -5.09
CA GLY A 75 1.28 -7.31 -5.37
C GLY A 75 2.44 -7.94 -4.59
N PRO A 76 2.23 -9.00 -3.79
CA PRO A 76 3.26 -9.60 -2.94
C PRO A 76 4.54 -9.94 -3.72
N LEU A 77 5.69 -9.67 -3.11
CA LEU A 77 6.99 -10.12 -3.59
C LEU A 77 7.27 -11.53 -3.06
N PRO A 78 8.19 -12.30 -3.67
CA PRO A 78 8.56 -13.63 -3.17
C PRO A 78 8.92 -13.64 -1.67
N ASN A 79 9.60 -12.60 -1.19
CA ASN A 79 10.01 -12.43 0.20
C ASN A 79 8.94 -11.81 1.12
N THR A 80 7.77 -11.42 0.61
CA THR A 80 6.68 -10.81 1.41
C THR A 80 5.37 -11.60 1.33
N VAL A 81 5.38 -12.82 0.77
CA VAL A 81 4.17 -13.67 0.68
C VAL A 81 3.64 -14.02 2.08
N ASN A 82 4.53 -14.35 3.02
CA ASN A 82 4.15 -14.67 4.39
C ASN A 82 3.57 -13.44 5.11
N ASP A 83 4.22 -12.28 4.96
CA ASP A 83 3.73 -11.00 5.50
C ASP A 83 2.32 -10.69 4.96
N PHE A 84 2.06 -10.93 3.68
CA PHE A 84 0.74 -10.71 3.06
C PHE A 84 -0.33 -11.62 3.66
N TRP A 85 -0.05 -12.92 3.83
CA TRP A 85 -1.01 -13.84 4.43
C TRP A 85 -1.20 -13.59 5.94
N GLU A 86 -0.17 -13.15 6.64
CA GLU A 86 -0.29 -12.67 8.03
C GLU A 86 -1.26 -11.49 8.10
N MET A 87 -1.10 -10.49 7.23
CA MET A 87 -2.02 -9.34 7.14
C MET A 87 -3.46 -9.79 6.86
N VAL A 88 -3.67 -10.66 5.86
CA VAL A 88 -5.01 -11.15 5.50
C VAL A 88 -5.67 -11.84 6.69
N TRP A 89 -4.92 -12.70 7.40
CA TRP A 89 -5.42 -13.40 8.58
C TRP A 89 -5.70 -12.44 9.75
N GLN A 90 -4.76 -11.55 10.05
CA GLN A 90 -4.84 -10.56 11.13
C GLN A 90 -6.07 -9.66 10.96
N GLU A 91 -6.26 -9.13 9.75
CA GLU A 91 -7.34 -8.19 9.42
C GLU A 91 -8.67 -8.89 9.10
N ARG A 92 -8.70 -10.23 9.16
CA ARG A 92 -9.87 -11.07 8.84
C ARG A 92 -10.45 -10.73 7.47
N SER A 93 -9.58 -10.46 6.49
CA SER A 93 -10.02 -10.07 5.16
C SER A 93 -10.63 -11.26 4.43
N GLY A 94 -11.94 -11.17 4.14
CA GLY A 94 -12.68 -12.23 3.45
C GLY A 94 -12.65 -12.14 1.92
N LEU A 95 -12.09 -11.06 1.36
CA LEU A 95 -12.10 -10.81 -0.08
C LEU A 95 -10.83 -10.12 -0.54
N ILE A 96 -10.24 -10.62 -1.64
CA ILE A 96 -9.04 -10.07 -2.26
C ILE A 96 -9.35 -9.75 -3.72
N PHE A 97 -9.13 -8.50 -4.13
CA PHE A 97 -9.23 -8.08 -5.52
C PHE A 97 -7.82 -7.91 -6.11
N MET A 98 -7.45 -8.78 -7.05
CA MET A 98 -6.21 -8.63 -7.82
C MET A 98 -6.49 -7.86 -9.12
N LEU A 99 -5.92 -6.66 -9.24
CA LEU A 99 -6.17 -5.74 -10.36
C LEU A 99 -5.09 -5.81 -11.46
N CYS A 100 -4.17 -6.77 -11.37
CA CYS A 100 -3.09 -6.98 -12.33
C CYS A 100 -3.03 -8.45 -12.79
N LYS A 101 -2.34 -8.69 -13.91
CA LYS A 101 -1.99 -10.05 -14.33
C LYS A 101 -0.81 -10.56 -13.51
N TYR A 102 -0.71 -11.87 -13.38
CA TYR A 102 0.40 -12.54 -12.71
C TYR A 102 1.74 -12.34 -13.44
N ILE A 103 1.71 -12.37 -14.78
CA ILE A 103 2.84 -12.08 -15.66
C ILE A 103 2.36 -11.10 -16.72
N ASP A 104 3.08 -9.99 -16.89
CA ASP A 104 2.95 -9.16 -18.07
C ASP A 104 3.90 -9.69 -19.14
N HIS A 105 3.32 -10.29 -20.18
CA HIS A 105 4.03 -10.58 -21.42
C HIS A 105 3.86 -9.36 -22.33
N THR A 106 4.80 -8.42 -22.23
CA THR A 106 4.99 -7.35 -23.22
C THR A 106 6.43 -7.35 -23.67
#